data_AF-A0A8X6N0V5-F1
#
_entry.id   AF-A0A8X6N0V5-F1
#
_cell.length_a   1.000
_cell.length_b   1.000
_cell.length_c   1.000
_cell.angle_alpha   90.00
_cell.angle_beta   90.00
_cell.angle_gamma   90.00
#
_symmetry.space_group_name_H-M   'P 1'
#
loop_
_entity.id
_entity.type
_entity.pdbx_description
1 polymer ?
#
loop_
_entity_poly.entity_id
_entity_poly.type
_entity_poly.pdbx_seq_one_letter_code
_entity_poly.pdbx_strand_id
1 'polypeptide(L)'
;MSNYAFRMTRLSSRIFGEVSRPTNPKSMKVVRVMQKRPADLDPYIVNYYPPHEEYSTLIRVLRDHGLFRDEHLDFKEEMVRQKILRVGVRFSVSILLTEEII
;
A
#
# COMPACT_ATOMS: atom_id res chain seq x y z
N MET A 1 -18.04 29.03 -37.12
CA MET A 1 -17.20 27.94 -37.70
C MET A 1 -17.78 27.50 -39.03
N SER A 2 -16.93 27.18 -40.02
CA SER A 2 -17.37 26.62 -41.32
C SER A 2 -17.83 25.16 -41.16
N ASN A 3 -18.79 24.71 -41.98
CA ASN A 3 -19.25 23.31 -42.03
C ASN A 3 -18.08 22.34 -42.31
N TYR A 4 -17.13 22.77 -43.13
CA TYR A 4 -15.90 22.01 -43.38
C TYR A 4 -15.09 21.77 -42.10
N ALA A 5 -14.91 22.79 -41.28
CA ALA A 5 -14.18 22.67 -40.01
C ALA A 5 -14.84 21.66 -39.07
N PHE A 6 -16.19 21.67 -38.97
CA PHE A 6 -16.92 20.71 -38.16
C PHE A 6 -16.81 19.26 -38.68
N ARG A 7 -16.80 19.07 -40.00
CA ARG A 7 -16.56 17.75 -40.61
C ARG A 7 -15.14 17.27 -40.35
N MET A 8 -14.16 18.17 -40.43
CA MET A 8 -12.76 17.85 -40.20
C MET A 8 -12.48 17.48 -38.75
N THR A 9 -13.04 18.21 -37.77
CA THR A 9 -12.90 17.86 -36.34
C THR A 9 -13.57 16.53 -36.00
N ARG A 10 -14.74 16.25 -36.58
CA ARG A 10 -15.43 14.97 -36.39
C ARG A 10 -14.63 13.81 -36.98
N LEU A 11 -14.00 14.02 -38.14
CA LEU A 11 -13.15 13.03 -38.79
C LEU A 11 -11.90 12.75 -37.95
N SER A 12 -11.19 13.78 -37.50
CA SER A 12 -9.99 13.63 -36.67
C SER A 12 -10.30 12.86 -35.38
N SER A 13 -11.40 13.19 -34.69
CA SER A 13 -11.78 12.48 -33.47
C SER A 13 -12.09 11.00 -33.72
N ARG A 14 -12.59 10.60 -34.90
CA ARG A 14 -12.76 9.17 -35.22
C ARG A 14 -11.45 8.46 -35.51
N ILE A 15 -10.54 9.13 -36.22
CA ILE A 15 -9.23 8.56 -36.56
C ILE A 15 -8.43 8.30 -35.28
N PHE A 16 -8.45 9.23 -34.33
CA PHE A 16 -7.70 9.12 -33.07
C PHE A 16 -8.47 8.47 -31.91
N GLY A 17 -9.70 8.00 -32.13
CA GLY A 17 -10.50 7.32 -31.10
C GLY A 17 -11.04 8.23 -29.99
N GLU A 18 -11.11 9.54 -30.24
CA GLU A 18 -11.70 10.53 -29.34
C GLU A 18 -13.23 10.59 -29.49
N VAL A 19 -13.87 11.39 -28.64
CA VAL A 19 -15.33 11.54 -28.62
C VAL A 19 -15.83 12.31 -29.86
N SER A 20 -16.29 11.57 -30.87
CA SER A 20 -16.75 12.16 -32.15
C SER A 20 -18.20 12.67 -32.17
N ARG A 21 -19.00 12.33 -31.15
CA ARG A 21 -20.39 12.80 -31.01
C ARG A 21 -20.43 14.00 -30.05
N PRO A 22 -21.16 15.07 -30.37
CA PRO A 22 -21.32 16.19 -29.44
C PRO A 22 -21.95 15.65 -28.16
N THR A 23 -21.23 15.82 -27.06
CA THR A 23 -21.55 15.21 -25.77
C THR A 23 -21.68 16.32 -24.73
N ASN A 24 -22.63 16.21 -23.81
CA ASN A 24 -22.83 17.18 -22.73
C ASN A 24 -21.55 17.29 -21.86
N PRO A 25 -21.15 18.49 -21.40
CA PRO A 25 -20.02 18.65 -20.47
C PRO A 25 -20.08 17.74 -19.24
N LYS A 26 -21.28 17.41 -18.73
CA LYS A 26 -21.43 16.45 -17.62
C LYS A 26 -20.97 15.04 -18.00
N SER A 27 -21.33 14.57 -19.19
CA SER A 27 -20.97 13.23 -19.68
C SER A 27 -19.48 13.10 -20.03
N MET A 28 -18.82 14.22 -20.37
CA MET A 28 -17.36 14.25 -20.55
C MET A 28 -16.58 13.91 -19.27
N LYS A 29 -17.20 14.00 -18.08
CA LYS A 29 -16.57 13.55 -16.82
C LYS A 29 -16.17 12.08 -16.88
N VAL A 30 -17.02 11.22 -17.45
CA VAL A 30 -16.77 9.77 -17.52
C VAL A 30 -15.53 9.49 -18.37
N VAL A 31 -15.40 10.17 -19.50
CA VAL A 31 -14.22 10.09 -20.38
C VAL A 31 -12.95 10.47 -19.60
N ARG A 32 -12.99 11.57 -18.83
CA ARG A 32 -11.84 12.01 -18.02
C ARG A 32 -11.49 11.04 -16.90
N VAL A 33 -12.49 10.42 -16.26
CA VAL A 33 -12.26 9.41 -15.21
C VAL A 33 -11.61 8.17 -15.81
N MET A 34 -12.09 7.70 -16.95
CA MET A 34 -11.54 6.52 -17.64
C MET A 34 -10.17 6.78 -18.30
N GLN A 35 -9.89 8.02 -18.69
CA GLN A 35 -8.57 8.42 -19.20
C GLN A 35 -7.49 8.41 -18.11
N LYS A 36 -7.87 8.57 -16.84
CA LYS A 36 -6.94 8.60 -15.72
C LYS A 36 -6.87 7.22 -15.07
N ARG A 37 -5.73 6.91 -14.46
CA ARG A 37 -5.63 5.77 -13.56
C ARG A 37 -6.55 6.02 -12.35
N PRO A 38 -7.37 5.05 -11.92
CA PRO A 38 -8.12 5.14 -10.67
C PRO A 38 -7.19 5.41 -9.48
N ALA A 39 -7.65 6.21 -8.51
CA ALA A 39 -6.88 6.54 -7.31
C ALA A 39 -6.51 5.29 -6.51
N ASP A 40 -7.41 4.31 -6.43
CA ASP A 40 -7.20 3.06 -5.69
C ASP A 40 -6.12 2.17 -6.32
N LEU A 41 -5.71 2.45 -7.55
CA LEU A 41 -4.60 1.77 -8.21
C LEU A 41 -3.33 2.60 -8.18
N ASP A 42 -3.36 3.84 -7.69
CA ASP A 42 -2.18 4.70 -7.63
C ASP A 42 -1.15 4.07 -6.68
N PRO A 43 0.06 3.72 -7.15
CA PRO A 43 1.09 3.12 -6.31
C PRO A 43 1.42 3.96 -5.07
N TYR A 44 1.28 5.29 -5.15
CA TYR A 44 1.48 6.17 -4.02
C TYR A 44 0.45 5.96 -2.90
N ILE A 45 -0.79 5.63 -3.27
CA ILE A 45 -1.89 5.38 -2.34
C ILE A 45 -1.86 3.94 -1.84
N VAL A 46 -1.67 2.98 -2.75
CA VAL A 46 -1.68 1.55 -2.43
C VAL A 46 -0.48 1.17 -1.55
N ASN A 47 0.72 1.65 -1.88
CA ASN A 47 1.95 1.31 -1.17
C ASN A 47 2.30 2.36 -0.11
N TYR A 48 1.28 2.96 0.52
CA TYR A 48 1.50 4.02 1.51
C TYR A 48 2.27 3.51 2.73
N TYR A 49 1.88 2.34 3.25
CA TYR A 49 2.63 1.65 4.30
C TYR A 49 3.57 0.61 3.70
N PRO A 50 4.82 0.53 4.19
CA PRO A 50 5.73 -0.52 3.78
C PRO A 50 5.27 -1.88 4.36
N PRO A 51 5.68 -3.01 3.76
CA PRO A 51 5.28 -4.35 4.23
C PRO A 51 5.98 -4.75 5.54
N HIS A 52 5.47 -4.26 6.67
CA HIS A 52 6.06 -4.45 8.00
C HIS A 52 6.21 -5.92 8.40
N GLU A 53 5.23 -6.78 8.08
CA GLU A 53 5.27 -8.20 8.41
C GLU A 53 6.45 -8.93 7.76
N GLU A 54 6.76 -8.59 6.50
CA GLU A 54 7.89 -9.17 5.76
C GLU A 54 9.21 -8.77 6.40
N TYR A 55 9.37 -7.48 6.77
CA TYR A 55 10.57 -7.00 7.45
C TYR A 55 10.76 -7.64 8.83
N SER A 56 9.71 -7.69 9.64
CA SER A 56 9.76 -8.30 10.99
C SER A 56 10.14 -9.77 10.91
N THR A 57 9.55 -10.50 9.94
CA THR A 57 9.87 -11.91 9.72
C THR A 57 11.32 -12.09 9.26
N LEU A 58 11.77 -11.27 8.32
CA LEU A 58 13.14 -11.29 7.80
C LEU A 58 14.15 -11.05 8.93
N ILE A 59 13.96 -10.01 9.73
CA ILE A 59 14.85 -9.64 10.83
C ILE A 59 14.92 -10.75 11.88
N ARG A 60 13.78 -11.37 12.20
CA ARG A 60 13.72 -12.51 13.11
C ARG A 60 14.54 -13.70 12.60
N VAL A 61 14.37 -14.06 11.33
CA VAL A 61 15.14 -15.14 10.70
C VAL A 61 16.65 -14.83 10.72
N LEU A 62 17.03 -13.59 10.44
CA LEU A 62 18.43 -13.16 10.51
C LEU A 62 19.01 -13.25 11.93
N ARG A 63 18.21 -12.93 12.96
CA ARG A 63 18.59 -13.09 14.38
C ARG A 63 18.79 -14.56 14.73
N ASP A 64 17.88 -15.43 14.30
CA ASP A 64 17.98 -16.88 14.54
C ASP A 64 19.22 -17.50 13.89
N HIS A 65 19.64 -16.97 12.73
CA HIS A 65 20.89 -17.35 12.06
C HIS A 65 22.14 -16.66 12.63
N GLY A 66 22.00 -15.75 13.60
CA GLY A 66 23.11 -15.00 14.19
C GLY A 66 23.74 -13.95 13.25
N LEU A 67 23.08 -13.65 12.13
CA LEU A 67 23.51 -12.65 11.14
C LEU A 67 23.11 -11.23 11.55
N PHE A 68 22.07 -11.11 12.39
CA PHE A 68 21.59 -9.84 12.90
C PHE A 68 21.48 -9.86 14.44
N ARG A 69 21.79 -8.73 15.07
CA ARG A 69 21.63 -8.52 16.51
C ARG A 69 20.55 -7.46 16.74
N ASP A 70 19.45 -7.89 17.35
CA ASP A 70 18.33 -7.02 17.71
C ASP A 70 18.43 -6.65 19.20
N GLU A 71 19.06 -5.52 19.49
CA GLU A 71 19.27 -5.03 20.86
C GLU A 71 17.95 -4.74 21.60
N HIS A 72 16.91 -4.32 20.88
CA HIS A 72 15.61 -4.01 21.46
C HIS A 72 14.90 -5.28 21.94
N LEU A 73 14.94 -6.32 21.11
CA LEU A 73 14.34 -7.60 21.46
C LEU A 73 15.14 -8.33 22.54
N ASP A 74 16.48 -8.23 22.51
CA ASP A 74 17.34 -8.72 23.60
C ASP A 74 17.01 -8.06 24.95
N PHE A 75 16.76 -6.75 24.96
CA PHE A 75 16.36 -6.03 26.17
C PHE A 75 14.98 -6.47 26.69
N LYS A 76 14.00 -6.62 25.79
CA LYS A 76 12.66 -7.13 26.14
C LYS A 76 12.75 -8.53 26.78
N GLU A 77 13.52 -9.43 26.18
CA GLU A 77 13.71 -10.79 26.69
C GLU A 77 14.34 -10.80 28.09
N GLU A 78 15.35 -9.96 28.33
CA GLU A 78 15.99 -9.87 29.65
C GLU A 78 15.05 -9.26 30.71
N MET A 79 14.24 -8.26 30.36
CA MET A 79 13.21 -7.73 31.26
C MET A 79 12.19 -8.81 31.66
N VAL A 80 11.73 -9.61 30.69
CA VAL A 80 10.81 -10.73 30.93
C VAL A 80 11.48 -11.77 31.83
N ARG A 81 12.74 -12.12 31.55
CA ARG A 81 13.54 -13.06 32.35
C ARG A 81 13.62 -12.62 33.81
N GLN A 82 13.96 -11.36 34.07
CA GLN A 82 14.04 -10.82 35.43
C GLN A 82 12.68 -10.79 36.12
N LYS A 83 11.60 -10.48 35.40
CA LYS A 83 10.24 -10.49 35.95
C LYS A 83 9.82 -11.89 36.39
N ILE A 84 10.14 -12.92 35.61
CA ILE A 84 9.87 -14.33 35.95
C ILE A 84 10.63 -14.70 37.23
N LEU A 85 11.91 -14.35 37.33
CA LEU A 85 12.74 -14.64 38.51
C LEU A 85 12.25 -13.92 39.78
N ARG A 86 11.73 -12.69 39.65
CA ARG A 86 11.29 -11.87 40.79
C ARG A 86 9.90 -12.24 41.29
N VAL A 87 8.96 -12.53 40.39
CA VAL A 87 7.53 -12.65 40.74
C VAL A 87 7.05 -14.11 40.68
N GLY A 88 7.81 -15.02 40.05
CA GLY A 88 7.45 -16.44 39.97
C GLY A 88 6.24 -16.75 39.09
N VAL A 89 5.77 -15.79 38.29
CA VAL A 89 4.61 -15.95 37.40
C VAL A 89 5.07 -16.50 36.05
N ARG A 90 4.57 -17.69 35.69
CA ARG A 90 4.64 -18.21 34.32
C ARG A 90 3.67 -17.41 33.46
N PHE A 91 4.17 -16.45 32.68
CA PHE A 91 3.41 -15.95 31.54
C PHE A 91 3.38 -17.04 30.47
N SER A 92 2.19 -17.46 30.06
CA SER A 92 2.03 -18.26 28.84
C SER A 92 2.60 -17.44 27.68
N VAL A 93 3.63 -17.98 27.02
CA VAL A 93 4.44 -17.35 25.95
C VAL A 93 3.58 -16.79 24.80
N SER A 94 2.32 -17.21 24.70
CA SER A 94 1.33 -16.72 23.73
C SER A 94 0.96 -15.24 23.85
N ILE A 95 1.20 -14.56 24.98
CA ILE A 95 0.83 -13.14 25.16
C ILE A 95 1.86 -12.16 24.57
N LEU A 96 3.12 -12.57 24.42
CA LEU A 96 4.18 -11.70 23.88
C LEU A 96 4.23 -11.66 22.35
N LEU A 97 3.57 -12.61 21.66
CA LEU A 97 3.51 -12.66 20.19
C LEU A 97 2.32 -11.89 19.61
N THR A 98 1.35 -11.48 20.44
CA THR A 98 0.11 -10.85 19.97
C THR A 98 0.13 -9.31 19.99
N GLU A 99 1.13 -8.69 20.61
CA GLU A 99 1.22 -7.21 20.69
C GLU A 99 2.10 -6.57 19.62
N GLU A 100 2.67 -7.32 18.67
CA GLU A 100 3.52 -6.77 17.59
C GLU A 100 2.78 -6.57 16.24
N ILE A 101 1.45 -6.53 16.22
CA ILE A 101 0.64 -6.38 14.98
C ILE A 101 -0.11 -5.03 14.90
N ILE A 102 0.20 -4.01 15.72
CA ILE A 102 -0.31 -2.64 15.53
C ILE A 102 0.82 -1.61 15.61
#